data_AF-A0A975ZPX8-F1
#
_entry.id   AF-A0A975ZPX8-F1
#
_cell.length_a   1.000
_cell.length_b   1.000
_cell.length_c   1.000
_cell.angle_alpha   90.00
_cell.angle_beta   90.00
_cell.angle_gamma   90.00
#
_symmetry.space_group_name_H-M   'P 1'
#
loop_
_entity.id
_entity.type
_entity.pdbx_description
1 polymer ?
#
loop_
_entity_poly.entity_id
_entity_poly.type
_entity_poly.pdbx_seq_one_letter_code
_entity_poly.pdbx_strand_id
1 'polypeptide(L)'
;MSAARQDTPPAFWAIATERSVVIRAARIALVVGVVLALINHGHRLIAGATDGAALARIGLTFLVPYCVSTYSSVLAVRDRMQRV
;
A
#
# COMPACT_ATOMS: atom_id res chain seq x y z
N MET A 1 -11.36 30.97 29.77
CA MET A 1 -11.17 29.50 29.72
C MET A 1 -11.37 29.04 28.29
N SER A 2 -10.33 29.12 27.45
CA SER A 2 -10.34 28.56 26.10
C SER A 2 -9.78 27.14 26.22
N ALA A 3 -10.66 26.14 26.14
CA ALA A 3 -10.25 24.74 26.13
C ALA A 3 -9.35 24.54 24.90
N ALA A 4 -8.05 24.40 25.15
CA ALA A 4 -7.08 24.04 24.13
C ALA A 4 -7.57 22.76 23.45
N ARG A 5 -7.95 22.88 22.18
CA ARG A 5 -8.38 21.78 21.34
C ARG A 5 -7.18 20.84 21.18
N GLN A 6 -7.13 19.79 21.99
CA GLN A 6 -6.15 18.73 21.84
C GLN A 6 -6.64 17.83 20.69
N ASP A 7 -6.45 18.29 19.45
CA ASP A 7 -6.62 17.47 18.26
C ASP A 7 -5.45 16.48 18.22
N THR A 8 -5.52 15.42 19.03
CA THR A 8 -4.58 14.31 18.92
C THR A 8 -4.61 13.82 17.47
N PRO A 9 -3.47 13.84 16.75
CA PRO A 9 -3.48 13.47 15.35
C PRO A 9 -4.02 12.04 15.22
N PRO A 10 -4.87 11.76 14.21
CA PRO A 10 -5.52 10.48 14.08
C PRO A 10 -4.49 9.34 14.10
N ALA A 11 -4.88 8.24 14.75
CA ALA A 11 -4.06 7.05 14.86
C ALA A 11 -3.68 6.57 13.45
N PHE A 12 -2.45 6.05 13.28
CA PHE A 12 -1.95 5.58 11.99
C PHE A 12 -2.96 4.65 11.30
N TRP A 13 -3.53 3.72 12.06
CA TRP A 13 -4.51 2.76 11.57
C TRP A 13 -5.81 3.41 11.11
N ALA A 14 -6.28 4.48 11.75
CA ALA A 14 -7.50 5.18 11.35
C ALA A 14 -7.36 5.81 9.95
N ILE A 15 -6.17 6.30 9.62
CA ILE A 15 -5.87 6.85 8.29
C ILE A 15 -5.59 5.70 7.29
N ALA A 16 -4.87 4.66 7.73
CA ALA A 16 -4.50 3.53 6.87
C ALA A 16 -5.72 2.71 6.39
N THR A 17 -6.77 2.62 7.21
CA THR A 17 -8.02 1.92 6.86
C THR A 17 -9.05 2.83 6.18
N GLU A 18 -8.72 4.09 5.93
CA GLU A 18 -9.61 5.01 5.24
C GLU A 18 -9.87 4.54 3.81
N ARG A 19 -11.14 4.53 3.40
CA ARG A 19 -11.57 3.99 2.10
C ARG A 19 -10.81 4.60 0.92
N SER A 20 -10.50 5.90 1.00
CA SER A 20 -9.72 6.64 -0.01
C SER A 20 -8.29 6.09 -0.13
N VAL A 21 -7.63 5.84 1.01
CA VAL A 21 -6.28 5.28 1.11
C VAL A 21 -6.25 3.83 0.62
N VAL A 22 -7.17 2.99 1.08
CA VAL A 22 -7.25 1.57 0.69
C VAL A 22 -7.49 1.41 -0.81
N ILE A 23 -8.45 2.14 -1.40
CA ILE A 23 -8.74 2.05 -2.84
C ILE A 23 -7.53 2.52 -3.66
N ARG A 24 -6.88 3.61 -3.25
CA ARG A 24 -5.69 4.11 -3.94
C ARG A 24 -4.54 3.11 -3.87
N ALA A 25 -4.25 2.59 -2.67
CA ALA A 25 -3.21 1.61 -2.46
C ALA A 25 -3.47 0.30 -3.22
N ALA A 26 -4.73 -0.17 -3.25
CA ALA A 26 -5.11 -1.36 -4.02
C ALA A 26 -4.93 -1.16 -5.53
N ARG A 27 -5.31 0.01 -6.08
CA ARG A 27 -5.10 0.32 -7.52
C ARG A 27 -3.61 0.37 -7.87
N ILE A 28 -2.80 1.03 -7.04
CA ILE A 28 -1.34 1.09 -7.25
C ILE A 28 -0.74 -0.30 -7.15
N ALA A 29 -1.13 -1.08 -6.13
CA ALA A 29 -0.69 -2.45 -5.95
C ALA A 29 -1.04 -3.34 -7.14
N LEU A 30 -2.23 -3.18 -7.72
CA LEU A 30 -2.66 -3.95 -8.87
C LEU A 30 -1.85 -3.58 -10.11
N VAL A 31 -1.68 -2.29 -10.42
CA VAL A 31 -0.93 -1.87 -11.61
C VAL A 31 0.55 -2.23 -11.49
N VAL A 32 1.19 -1.80 -10.39
CA VAL A 32 2.62 -2.04 -10.16
C VAL A 32 2.90 -3.53 -9.95
N GLY A 33 2.02 -4.22 -9.24
CA GLY A 33 2.15 -5.66 -8.99
C GLY A 33 1.99 -6.49 -10.25
N VAL A 34 1.07 -6.15 -11.16
CA VAL A 34 0.97 -6.79 -12.48
C VAL A 34 2.26 -6.59 -13.28
N VAL A 35 2.78 -5.36 -13.34
CA VAL A 35 4.04 -5.05 -14.06
C VAL A 35 5.21 -5.85 -13.48
N LEU A 36 5.38 -5.84 -12.16
CA LEU A 36 6.44 -6.59 -11.48
C LEU A 36 6.30 -8.11 -11.64
N ALA A 37 5.06 -8.63 -11.58
CA ALA A 37 4.79 -10.04 -11.79
C ALA A 37 5.15 -10.47 -13.22
N LEU A 38 4.83 -9.65 -14.23
CA LEU A 38 5.22 -9.89 -15.62
C LEU A 38 6.75 -9.89 -15.80
N ILE A 39 7.45 -8.90 -15.23
CA ILE A 39 8.92 -8.81 -15.34
C ILE A 39 9.59 -9.99 -14.62
N ASN A 40 9.15 -10.32 -13.41
CA ASN A 40 9.85 -11.27 -12.54
C ASN A 40 9.45 -12.72 -12.82
N HIS A 41 8.19 -12.97 -13.20
CA HIS A 41 7.63 -14.32 -13.30
C HIS A 41 7.03 -14.64 -14.67
N GLY A 42 7.07 -13.72 -15.63
CA GLY A 42 6.56 -13.94 -16.99
C GLY A 42 7.12 -15.20 -17.66
N HIS A 43 8.43 -15.45 -17.51
CA HIS A 43 9.05 -16.66 -18.06
C HIS A 43 8.63 -17.96 -17.33
N ARG A 44 8.36 -17.89 -16.02
CA ARG A 44 7.99 -19.06 -15.19
C ARG A 44 6.52 -19.44 -15.35
N LEU A 45 5.66 -18.44 -15.55
CA LEU A 45 4.25 -18.63 -15.91
C LEU A 45 4.11 -19.33 -17.26
N ILE A 46 4.93 -18.96 -18.24
CA ILE A 46 4.95 -19.60 -19.57
C ILE A 46 5.53 -21.03 -19.50
N ALA A 47 6.49 -21.28 -18.59
CA ALA A 47 7.13 -22.59 -18.42
C ALA A 47 6.35 -23.58 -17.52
N GLY A 48 5.21 -23.20 -16.94
CA GLY A 48 4.35 -24.08 -16.13
C GLY A 48 4.93 -24.54 -14.79
N ALA A 49 6.05 -23.99 -14.35
CA ALA A 49 6.74 -24.40 -13.12
C ALA A 49 6.29 -23.55 -11.91
N THR A 50 5.07 -23.79 -11.42
CA THR A 50 4.55 -23.13 -10.22
C THR A 50 4.92 -23.92 -8.96
N ASP A 51 6.02 -23.52 -8.32
CA ASP A 51 6.42 -23.99 -6.99
C ASP A 51 5.91 -23.02 -5.88
N GLY A 52 5.76 -23.48 -4.64
CA GLY A 52 5.23 -22.67 -3.52
C GLY A 52 6.02 -21.38 -3.27
N ALA A 53 7.34 -21.41 -3.50
CA ALA A 53 8.21 -20.24 -3.44
C ALA A 53 7.92 -19.20 -4.55
N ALA A 54 7.42 -19.63 -5.72
CA ALA A 54 7.02 -18.71 -6.79
C ALA A 54 5.71 -17.98 -6.42
N LEU A 55 4.77 -18.67 -5.76
CA LEU A 55 3.53 -18.06 -5.31
C LEU A 55 3.76 -16.99 -4.24
N ALA A 56 4.68 -17.24 -3.30
CA ALA A 56 5.10 -16.24 -2.31
C ALA A 56 5.77 -15.01 -2.94
N ARG A 57 6.60 -15.20 -3.97
CA ARG A 57 7.23 -14.09 -4.72
C ARG A 57 6.20 -13.27 -5.49
N ILE A 58 5.19 -13.92 -6.09
CA ILE A 58 4.05 -13.25 -6.73
C ILE A 58 3.26 -12.45 -5.69
N GLY A 59 2.98 -13.02 -4.52
CA GLY A 59 2.34 -12.29 -3.42
C GLY A 59 3.10 -11.02 -3.02
N LEU A 60 4.43 -11.09 -2.90
CA LEU A 60 5.28 -9.93 -2.60
C LEU A 60 5.21 -8.84 -3.68
N THR A 61 5.08 -9.20 -4.95
CA THR A 61 4.99 -8.21 -6.03
C THR A 61 3.75 -7.31 -5.92
N PHE A 62 2.67 -7.78 -5.27
CA PHE A 62 1.49 -6.95 -4.98
C PHE A 62 1.54 -6.32 -3.58
N LEU A 63 2.10 -7.04 -2.60
CA LEU A 63 2.13 -6.59 -1.21
C LEU A 63 3.04 -5.36 -1.02
N VAL A 64 4.21 -5.35 -1.65
CA VAL A 64 5.17 -4.25 -1.53
C VAL A 64 4.58 -2.91 -2.01
N PRO A 65 4.05 -2.79 -3.24
CA PRO A 65 3.46 -1.52 -3.69
C PRO A 65 2.22 -1.11 -2.89
N TYR A 66 1.44 -2.05 -2.35
CA TYR A 66 0.33 -1.76 -1.45
C TYR A 66 0.81 -1.09 -0.14
N CYS A 67 1.81 -1.69 0.52
CA CYS A 67 2.36 -1.21 1.77
C CYS A 67 2.99 0.19 1.60
N VAL A 68 3.80 0.38 0.55
CA VAL A 68 4.44 1.66 0.25
C VAL A 68 3.41 2.75 -0.03
N SER A 69 2.37 2.44 -0.83
CA SER A 69 1.29 3.39 -1.11
C SER A 69 0.49 3.77 0.14
N THR A 70 0.18 2.79 1.00
CA THR A 70 -0.55 3.03 2.25
C THR A 70 0.27 3.90 3.19
N TYR A 71 1.55 3.57 3.41
CA TYR A 71 2.45 4.32 4.28
C TYR A 71 2.63 5.77 3.82
N SER A 72 2.86 5.97 2.51
CA SER A 72 2.99 7.32 1.92
C SER A 72 1.70 8.14 2.08
N SER A 73 0.53 7.51 1.93
CA SER A 73 -0.75 8.19 2.12
C SER A 73 -0.96 8.63 3.57
N VAL A 74 -0.63 7.78 4.55
CA VAL A 74 -0.74 8.13 5.97
C VAL A 74 0.20 9.29 6.32
N LEU A 75 1.44 9.25 5.83
CA LEU A 75 2.40 10.33 6.05
C LEU A 75 1.92 11.66 5.46
N ALA A 76 1.37 11.63 4.24
CA ALA A 76 0.85 12.83 3.57
C ALA A 76 -0.37 13.43 4.28
N VAL A 77 -1.27 12.61 4.80
CA VAL A 77 -2.43 13.08 5.59
C VAL A 77 -1.96 13.74 6.89
N ARG A 78 -0.97 13.15 7.57
CA ARG A 78 -0.39 13.70 8.80
C ARG A 78 0.35 15.01 8.56
N ASP A 79 1.18 15.09 7.51
CA ASP A 79 1.87 16.32 7.12
C ASP A 79 0.88 17.43 6.77
N ARG A 80 -0.22 17.12 6.06
CA ARG A 80 -1.27 18.10 5.78
C ARG A 80 -1.92 18.63 7.06
N MET A 81 -2.17 17.78 8.06
CA MET A 81 -2.77 18.18 9.34
C MET A 81 -1.83 19.02 10.22
N GLN A 82 -0.51 18.88 10.06
CA GLN A 82 0.47 19.68 10.80
C GLN A 82 0.73 21.06 10.19
N ARG A 83 0.35 21.26 8.92
CA ARG A 83 0.53 22.54 8.20
C ARG A 83 -0.71 23.44 8.25
N VAL A 84 -1.80 23.00 8.88
CA VAL A 84 -3.06 23.73 9.09
C VAL A 84 -3.11 24.21 10.52
#